data_AF-A0A956BE67-F1
#
_entry.id   AF-A0A956BE67-F1
#
_cell.length_a   1.000
_cell.length_b   1.000
_cell.length_c   1.000
_cell.angle_alpha   90.00
_cell.angle_beta   90.00
_cell.angle_gamma   90.00
#
_symmetry.space_group_name_H-M   'P 1'
#
loop_
_entity.id
_entity.type
_entity.pdbx_description
1 polymer ?
#
loop_
_entity_poly.entity_id
_entity_poly.type
_entity_poly.pdbx_seq_one_letter_code
_entity_poly.pdbx_strand_id
1 'polypeptide(L)'
;MSPRTVGRRAKLLVAPFLLMLVVGCHEEPKTPARPHVGHLQHVLAGVNCTRCHVGVGQTEGLHLPTNPVCVACHEDVHERDPEKQDCLDCHMEEEAEVALGTLKKSLAFDHAVHLERVGGDCVRCHRDAARRTSARIGAIPTMNDCAQCHQDWLDDLRCDTCHVDLINYPLAPVTHQAHQGDYLRRHVAETLEIGVARCAQCHSESFCADCHSNRAPFAAAQAWPDRPDRGFVHRPNYIERHAWEARIEGPLCLTCHTETTCASCHTAAGRGPGGLSPHPPGWASAGAGNNTHAVEARRDVLACASCHAGAGGDLCVTCHAPGRPGG
;
A
#
# COMPACT_ATOMS: atom_id res chain seq x y z
N MET A 1 -12.52 -95.12 -10.34
CA MET A 1 -13.28 -95.17 -9.07
C MET A 1 -13.73 -93.75 -8.72
N SER A 2 -15.01 -93.61 -8.39
CA SER A 2 -15.79 -92.44 -7.92
C SER A 2 -15.09 -91.36 -7.06
N PRO A 3 -15.74 -90.20 -6.77
CA PRO A 3 -16.83 -89.50 -7.47
C PRO A 3 -16.68 -87.95 -7.53
N ARG A 4 -17.64 -87.31 -8.22
CA ARG A 4 -17.97 -85.87 -8.20
C ARG A 4 -18.53 -85.41 -6.84
N THR A 5 -18.34 -84.13 -6.48
CA THR A 5 -19.33 -83.20 -5.86
C THR A 5 -18.68 -81.82 -5.64
N VAL A 6 -19.09 -80.76 -6.34
CA VAL A 6 -20.13 -79.75 -6.02
C VAL A 6 -19.66 -78.65 -5.06
N GLY A 7 -19.80 -77.41 -5.54
CA GLY A 7 -19.24 -76.18 -5.00
C GLY A 7 -19.83 -75.66 -3.70
N ARG A 8 -19.11 -74.67 -3.13
CA ARG A 8 -19.67 -73.67 -2.23
C ARG A 8 -19.15 -72.29 -2.63
N ARG A 9 -20.11 -71.41 -2.91
CA ARG A 9 -19.91 -69.98 -3.19
C ARG A 9 -19.50 -69.28 -1.89
N ALA A 10 -18.35 -68.60 -1.89
CA ALA A 10 -18.01 -67.63 -0.86
C ALA A 10 -18.27 -66.23 -1.41
N LYS A 11 -19.28 -65.56 -0.85
CA LYS A 11 -19.62 -64.16 -1.17
C LYS A 11 -18.53 -63.26 -0.60
N LEU A 12 -17.81 -62.54 -1.45
CA LEU A 12 -16.95 -61.42 -1.02
C LEU A 12 -17.85 -60.30 -0.51
N LEU A 13 -17.79 -60.04 0.80
CA LEU A 13 -18.32 -58.82 1.41
C LEU A 13 -17.25 -57.74 1.25
N VAL A 14 -17.47 -56.80 0.33
CA VAL A 14 -16.72 -55.56 0.22
C VAL A 14 -17.25 -54.61 1.30
N ALA A 15 -16.52 -54.48 2.41
CA ALA A 15 -16.77 -53.44 3.40
C ALA A 15 -16.21 -52.11 2.88
N PRO A 16 -16.95 -50.99 2.90
CA PRO A 16 -16.42 -49.71 2.51
C PRO A 16 -15.53 -49.21 3.66
N PHE A 17 -14.21 -49.19 3.43
CA PHE A 17 -13.28 -48.48 4.31
C PHE A 17 -13.53 -46.98 4.14
N LEU A 18 -14.28 -46.40 5.08
CA LEU A 18 -14.46 -44.97 5.20
C LEU A 18 -13.09 -44.39 5.63
N LEU A 19 -12.34 -43.84 4.68
CA LEU A 19 -11.10 -43.12 4.93
C LEU A 19 -11.46 -41.82 5.69
N MET A 20 -11.47 -41.91 7.02
CA MET A 20 -11.63 -40.76 7.90
C MET A 20 -10.36 -39.93 7.76
N LEU A 21 -10.40 -38.91 6.90
CA LEU A 21 -9.42 -37.84 6.82
C LEU A 21 -9.40 -37.14 8.17
N VAL A 22 -8.51 -37.59 9.06
CA VAL A 22 -8.12 -36.84 10.24
C VAL A 22 -7.39 -35.61 9.70
N VAL A 23 -8.13 -34.53 9.52
CA VAL A 23 -7.55 -33.19 9.45
C VAL A 23 -6.96 -32.96 10.83
N GLY A 24 -5.73 -33.45 11.02
CA GLY A 24 -4.90 -33.02 12.11
C GLY A 24 -4.69 -31.53 11.90
N CYS A 25 -5.35 -30.72 12.72
CA CYS A 25 -4.94 -29.34 12.94
C CYS A 25 -3.48 -29.39 13.38
N HIS A 26 -2.56 -29.24 12.43
CA HIS A 26 -1.19 -28.83 12.74
C HIS A 26 -1.34 -27.40 13.25
N GLU A 27 -1.55 -27.25 14.56
CA GLU A 27 -1.18 -26.03 15.24
C GLU A 27 0.33 -25.90 15.05
N GLU A 28 0.72 -24.97 14.18
CA GLU A 28 2.11 -24.51 14.17
C GLU A 28 2.50 -24.20 15.61
N PRO A 29 3.65 -24.70 16.11
CA PRO A 29 4.10 -24.34 17.43
C PRO A 29 4.23 -22.82 17.45
N LYS A 30 3.30 -22.17 18.17
CA LYS A 30 3.42 -20.77 18.54
C LYS A 30 4.77 -20.67 19.24
N THR A 31 5.77 -20.16 18.53
CA THR A 31 7.02 -19.75 19.16
C THR A 31 6.60 -18.87 20.32
N PRO A 32 6.92 -19.22 21.57
CA PRO A 32 6.47 -18.42 22.71
C PRO A 32 7.00 -17.02 22.47
N ALA A 33 6.07 -16.06 22.33
CA ALA A 33 6.41 -14.66 22.28
C ALA A 33 7.24 -14.39 23.53
N ARG A 34 8.52 -14.05 23.34
CA ARG A 34 9.42 -13.73 24.44
C ARG A 34 8.72 -12.70 25.33
N PRO A 35 8.61 -12.93 26.65
CA PRO A 35 7.95 -11.97 27.53
C PRO A 35 8.75 -10.67 27.47
N HIS A 36 8.11 -9.57 27.12
CA HIS A 36 8.75 -8.26 27.01
C HIS A 36 8.21 -7.34 28.11
N VAL A 37 8.89 -6.22 28.37
CA VAL A 37 8.31 -5.13 29.17
C VAL A 37 6.95 -4.74 28.57
N GLY A 38 5.87 -5.18 29.21
CA GLY A 38 4.52 -4.95 28.74
C GLY A 38 3.96 -3.67 29.34
N HIS A 39 3.77 -2.64 28.51
CA HIS A 39 3.19 -1.37 28.96
C HIS A 39 1.76 -1.58 29.50
N LEU A 40 0.96 -2.42 28.84
CA LEU A 40 -0.42 -2.73 29.26
C LEU A 40 -0.49 -3.20 30.72
N GLN A 41 0.38 -4.13 31.11
CA GLN A 41 0.39 -4.70 32.47
C GLN A 41 0.71 -3.63 33.52
N HIS A 42 1.69 -2.77 33.24
CA HIS A 42 2.07 -1.68 34.15
C HIS A 42 0.97 -0.62 34.25
N VAL A 43 0.34 -0.26 33.12
CA VAL A 43 -0.79 0.69 33.11
C VAL A 43 -1.99 0.13 33.87
N LEU A 44 -2.32 -1.16 33.70
CA LEU A 44 -3.40 -1.82 34.45
C LEU A 44 -3.11 -1.92 35.95
N ALA A 45 -1.83 -2.01 36.34
CA ALA A 45 -1.39 -1.94 37.73
C ALA A 45 -1.41 -0.51 38.31
N GLY A 46 -1.83 0.50 37.54
CA GLY A 46 -1.89 1.90 37.97
C GLY A 46 -0.54 2.62 37.97
N VAL A 47 0.48 2.08 37.29
CA VAL A 47 1.78 2.75 37.15
C VAL A 47 1.66 3.91 36.17
N ASN A 48 1.97 5.12 36.64
CA ASN A 48 2.00 6.31 35.79
C ASN A 48 3.19 6.28 34.81
N CYS A 49 2.99 6.77 33.58
CA CYS A 49 4.02 6.85 32.53
C CYS A 49 5.31 7.54 33.00
N THR A 50 5.20 8.64 33.76
CA THR A 50 6.36 9.44 34.21
C THR A 50 7.16 8.77 35.31
N ARG A 51 6.65 7.69 35.92
CA ARG A 51 7.43 6.86 36.83
C ARG A 51 8.59 6.17 36.12
N CYS A 52 8.37 5.79 34.84
CA CYS A 52 9.39 5.17 33.98
C CYS A 52 10.08 6.19 33.08
N HIS A 53 9.32 7.07 32.44
CA HIS A 53 9.82 8.10 31.53
C HIS A 53 10.14 9.40 32.29
N VAL A 54 11.13 9.33 33.17
CA VAL A 54 11.53 10.45 34.04
C VAL A 54 12.11 11.59 33.20
N GLY A 55 11.70 12.83 33.49
CA GLY A 55 12.22 14.04 32.84
C GLY A 55 11.51 14.44 31.54
N VAL A 56 10.53 13.65 31.07
CA VAL A 56 9.67 14.02 29.93
C VAL A 56 9.03 15.39 30.16
N GLY A 57 9.22 16.30 29.20
CA GLY A 57 8.70 17.68 29.25
C GLY A 57 9.50 18.64 30.12
N GLN A 58 10.61 18.23 30.70
CA GLN A 58 11.46 19.08 31.56
C GLN A 58 12.88 19.20 31.02
N THR A 59 13.43 18.10 30.52
CA THR A 59 14.78 18.05 29.96
C THR A 59 14.78 17.45 28.57
N GLU A 60 15.84 17.69 27.81
CA GLU A 60 16.01 17.03 26.51
C GLU A 60 16.46 15.58 26.71
N GLY A 61 15.80 14.65 26.04
CA GLY A 61 16.22 13.25 26.02
C GLY A 61 15.24 12.39 25.23
N LEU A 62 15.54 11.09 25.11
CA LEU A 62 14.55 10.08 24.76
C LEU A 62 13.75 9.63 25.99
N HIS A 63 14.25 9.93 27.19
CA HIS A 63 13.64 9.59 28.48
C HIS A 63 13.26 8.12 28.57
N LEU A 64 14.13 7.26 28.06
CA LEU A 64 13.97 5.82 28.18
C LEU A 64 14.27 5.38 29.61
N PRO A 65 13.47 4.46 30.18
CA PRO A 65 13.71 3.97 31.52
C PRO A 65 15.05 3.25 31.59
N THR A 66 15.83 3.57 32.62
CA THR A 66 17.08 2.88 32.96
C THR A 66 16.83 1.81 34.01
N ASN A 67 17.72 0.81 34.10
CA ASN A 67 17.62 -0.31 35.05
C ASN A 67 17.21 0.08 36.50
N PRO A 68 17.74 1.17 37.10
CA PRO A 68 17.32 1.59 38.45
C PRO A 68 15.81 1.75 38.65
N VAL A 69 15.07 2.17 37.61
CA VAL A 69 13.62 2.37 37.71
C VAL A 69 12.86 1.05 37.77
N CYS A 70 13.36 0.03 37.07
CA CYS A 70 12.76 -1.31 37.06
C CYS A 70 12.96 -2.01 38.41
N VAL A 71 14.19 -1.99 38.92
CA VAL A 71 14.56 -2.69 40.17
C VAL A 71 13.99 -2.04 41.42
N ALA A 72 13.51 -0.80 41.34
CA ALA A 72 12.77 -0.15 42.42
C ALA A 72 11.42 -0.84 42.75
N CYS A 73 10.95 -1.75 41.89
CA CYS A 73 9.79 -2.61 42.15
C CYS A 73 10.09 -4.09 41.88
N HIS A 74 11.07 -4.37 41.02
CA HIS A 74 11.54 -5.71 40.68
C HIS A 74 12.87 -6.00 41.40
N GLU A 75 12.90 -5.95 42.73
CA GLU A 75 14.13 -6.10 43.53
C GLU A 75 14.77 -7.49 43.36
N ASP A 76 13.95 -8.54 43.19
CA ASP A 76 14.40 -9.94 43.14
C ASP A 76 14.89 -10.40 41.75
N VAL A 77 14.81 -9.56 40.71
CA VAL A 77 15.04 -10.01 39.31
C VAL A 77 16.51 -10.02 38.90
N HIS A 78 17.40 -9.36 39.66
CA HIS A 78 18.85 -9.46 39.47
C HIS A 78 19.52 -10.51 40.37
N GLU A 79 18.75 -11.25 41.18
CA GLU A 79 19.32 -12.21 42.13
C GLU A 79 19.46 -13.66 41.60
N ARG A 80 19.23 -13.98 40.31
CA ARG A 80 19.20 -15.40 39.88
C ARG A 80 19.92 -15.73 38.56
N ASP A 81 20.78 -16.75 38.71
CA ASP A 81 21.20 -17.80 37.76
C ASP A 81 21.81 -17.38 36.40
N PRO A 82 23.15 -17.46 36.24
CA PRO A 82 23.85 -17.24 34.97
C PRO A 82 23.35 -18.11 33.80
N GLU A 83 22.63 -19.21 34.07
CA GLU A 83 22.08 -20.09 33.03
C GLU A 83 20.73 -19.62 32.47
N LYS A 84 20.06 -18.64 33.08
CA LYS A 84 18.76 -18.10 32.62
C LYS A 84 18.96 -16.79 31.86
N GLN A 85 19.04 -16.89 30.54
CA GLN A 85 19.32 -15.77 29.61
C GLN A 85 18.11 -14.83 29.40
N ASP A 86 17.30 -14.59 30.42
CA ASP A 86 16.04 -13.84 30.34
C ASP A 86 16.28 -12.32 30.48
N CYS A 87 17.53 -11.86 30.47
CA CYS A 87 17.87 -10.44 30.66
C CYS A 87 17.32 -9.54 29.53
N LEU A 88 17.29 -10.05 28.28
CA LEU A 88 16.78 -9.33 27.11
C LEU A 88 15.25 -9.18 27.09
N ASP A 89 14.56 -9.83 28.03
CA ASP A 89 13.11 -9.69 28.20
C ASP A 89 12.76 -8.35 28.89
N CYS A 90 13.72 -7.79 29.64
CA CYS A 90 13.62 -6.51 30.33
C CYS A 90 14.51 -5.40 29.75
N HIS A 91 15.66 -5.73 29.16
CA HIS A 91 16.54 -4.77 28.51
C HIS A 91 16.15 -4.55 27.05
N MET A 92 16.07 -3.28 26.64
CA MET A 92 15.77 -2.89 25.27
C MET A 92 16.91 -3.30 24.31
N GLU A 93 16.56 -3.71 23.09
CA GLU A 93 17.52 -3.94 22.01
C GLU A 93 18.22 -2.63 21.62
N GLU A 94 19.55 -2.65 21.46
CA GLU A 94 20.40 -1.48 21.13
C GLU A 94 19.89 -0.78 19.86
N GLU A 95 19.39 -1.56 18.92
CA GLU A 95 18.82 -1.11 17.66
C GLU A 95 17.59 -0.20 17.85
N ALA A 96 16.79 -0.43 18.91
CA ALA A 96 15.63 0.38 19.20
C ALA A 96 16.01 1.77 19.74
N GLU A 97 17.05 1.86 20.56
CA GLU A 97 17.58 3.14 21.03
C GLU A 97 18.17 3.96 19.87
N VAL A 98 18.92 3.31 18.98
CA VAL A 98 19.46 3.95 17.77
C VAL A 98 18.34 4.46 16.85
N ALA A 99 17.29 3.67 16.64
CA ALA A 99 16.14 4.07 15.84
C ALA A 99 15.41 5.28 16.43
N LEU A 100 15.17 5.26 17.75
CA LEU A 100 14.55 6.37 18.48
C LEU A 100 15.42 7.64 18.47
N GLY A 101 16.73 7.48 18.65
CA GLY A 101 17.69 8.58 18.58
C GLY A 101 17.75 9.20 17.19
N THR A 102 17.63 8.38 16.14
CA THR A 102 17.54 8.85 14.75
C THR A 102 16.24 9.64 14.55
N LEU A 103 15.10 9.09 14.96
CA LEU A 103 13.80 9.76 14.84
C LEU A 103 13.79 11.12 15.54
N LYS A 104 14.35 11.20 16.75
CA LYS A 104 14.46 12.47 17.49
C LYS A 104 15.28 13.51 16.73
N LYS A 105 16.33 13.11 16.01
CA LYS A 105 17.15 14.04 15.21
C LYS A 105 16.47 14.45 13.91
N SER A 106 15.60 13.60 13.38
CA SER A 106 14.87 13.83 12.14
C SER A 106 13.62 14.71 12.30
N LEU A 107 13.18 14.95 13.54
CA LEU A 107 11.97 15.71 13.84
C LEU A 107 12.21 16.89 14.79
N ALA A 108 11.66 18.05 14.44
CA ALA A 108 11.51 19.20 15.32
C ALA A 108 10.28 18.99 16.23
N PHE A 109 10.49 18.31 17.37
CA PHE A 109 9.44 18.05 18.34
C PHE A 109 9.90 18.30 19.78
N ASP A 110 9.06 18.99 20.55
CA ASP A 110 9.30 19.31 21.96
C ASP A 110 8.14 18.83 22.85
N HIS A 111 8.44 17.97 23.83
CA HIS A 111 7.43 17.44 24.75
C HIS A 111 6.86 18.51 25.68
N ALA A 112 7.65 19.49 26.13
CA ALA A 112 7.20 20.51 27.09
C ALA A 112 6.09 21.37 26.48
N VAL A 113 6.28 21.82 25.24
CA VAL A 113 5.30 22.61 24.49
C VAL A 113 4.01 21.83 24.27
N HIS A 114 4.09 20.53 23.96
CA HIS A 114 2.91 19.73 23.69
C HIS A 114 2.16 19.33 24.97
N LEU A 115 2.87 18.99 26.05
CA LEU A 115 2.26 18.60 27.31
C LEU A 115 1.43 19.73 27.94
N GLU A 116 1.87 20.98 27.79
CA GLU A 116 1.08 22.15 28.21
C GLU A 116 -0.27 22.21 27.45
N ARG A 117 -0.27 21.91 26.14
CA ARG A 117 -1.47 21.95 25.29
C ARG A 117 -2.41 20.78 25.49
N VAL A 118 -1.88 19.57 25.73
CA VAL A 118 -2.69 18.35 25.91
C VAL A 118 -3.02 18.07 27.38
N GLY A 119 -2.61 18.94 28.30
CA GLY A 119 -2.88 18.79 29.74
C GLY A 119 -2.20 17.56 30.36
N GLY A 120 -1.04 17.17 29.84
CA GLY A 120 -0.30 15.99 30.30
C GLY A 120 -0.86 14.63 29.86
N ASP A 121 -1.85 14.60 28.96
CA ASP A 121 -2.44 13.36 28.45
C ASP A 121 -1.54 12.67 27.39
N CYS A 122 -0.64 11.80 27.86
CA CYS A 122 0.34 11.10 27.01
C CYS A 122 -0.31 10.23 25.92
N VAL A 123 -1.49 9.65 26.20
CA VAL A 123 -2.14 8.71 25.27
C VAL A 123 -2.85 9.40 24.10
N ARG A 124 -2.88 10.75 24.08
CA ARG A 124 -3.29 11.52 22.90
C ARG A 124 -2.41 11.20 21.69
N CYS A 125 -1.11 11.11 21.91
CA CYS A 125 -0.09 10.83 20.89
C CYS A 125 0.39 9.37 20.96
N HIS A 126 0.69 8.84 22.15
CA HIS A 126 1.16 7.47 22.35
C HIS A 126 0.02 6.45 22.48
N ARG A 127 -0.90 6.45 21.51
CA ARG A 127 -2.19 5.72 21.59
C ARG A 127 -2.07 4.23 21.84
N ASP A 128 -1.07 3.61 21.22
CA ASP A 128 -0.85 2.18 21.34
C ASP A 128 -0.07 1.81 22.60
N ALA A 129 0.63 2.76 23.24
CA ALA A 129 1.51 2.45 24.36
C ALA A 129 0.74 1.76 25.49
N ALA A 130 -0.43 2.27 25.86
CA ALA A 130 -1.25 1.70 26.94
C ALA A 130 -1.83 0.31 26.63
N ARG A 131 -1.83 -0.12 25.37
CA ARG A 131 -2.47 -1.37 24.91
C ARG A 131 -1.47 -2.44 24.52
N ARG A 132 -0.18 -2.09 24.44
CA ARG A 132 0.87 -3.01 23.99
C ARG A 132 1.34 -3.91 25.13
N THR A 133 1.41 -5.20 24.81
CA THR A 133 2.01 -6.24 25.64
C THR A 133 3.54 -6.32 25.48
N SER A 134 4.15 -5.44 24.68
CA SER A 134 5.60 -5.28 24.55
C SER A 134 6.00 -3.82 24.36
N ALA A 135 7.18 -3.44 24.85
CA ALA A 135 7.76 -2.10 24.73
C ALA A 135 8.48 -1.85 23.39
N ARG A 136 8.18 -2.63 22.35
CA ARG A 136 8.82 -2.46 21.03
C ARG A 136 8.42 -1.10 20.41
N ILE A 137 9.27 -0.63 19.49
CA ILE A 137 9.24 0.65 18.74
C ILE A 137 7.85 1.07 18.21
N GLY A 138 6.87 0.18 18.09
CA GLY A 138 5.51 0.51 17.66
C GLY A 138 4.68 1.36 18.65
N ALA A 139 5.18 1.71 19.84
CA ALA A 139 4.49 2.63 20.76
C ALA A 139 4.74 4.12 20.46
N ILE A 140 5.49 4.43 19.40
CA ILE A 140 5.81 5.79 18.96
C ILE A 140 4.61 6.39 18.21
N PRO A 141 4.31 7.70 18.39
CA PRO A 141 3.26 8.37 17.63
C PRO A 141 3.55 8.34 16.13
N THR A 142 2.50 8.09 15.36
CA THR A 142 2.54 8.15 13.89
C THR A 142 2.32 9.58 13.40
N MET A 143 2.62 9.88 12.13
CA MET A 143 2.25 11.18 11.54
C MET A 143 0.75 11.46 11.64
N ASN A 144 -0.08 10.41 11.53
CA ASN A 144 -1.53 10.53 11.70
C ASN A 144 -1.90 10.97 13.13
N ASP A 145 -1.10 10.62 14.13
CA ASP A 145 -1.32 11.10 15.49
C ASP A 145 -1.11 12.61 15.60
N CYS A 146 -0.08 13.14 14.92
CA CYS A 146 0.19 14.57 14.80
C CYS A 146 -0.91 15.29 13.98
N ALA A 147 -1.37 14.68 12.88
CA ALA A 147 -2.36 15.21 11.96
C ALA A 147 -3.68 15.59 12.65
N GLN A 148 -4.03 14.92 13.76
CA GLN A 148 -5.27 15.21 14.49
C GLN A 148 -5.34 16.63 15.06
N CYS A 149 -4.20 17.29 15.25
CA CYS A 149 -4.14 18.72 15.60
C CYS A 149 -3.48 19.56 14.51
N HIS A 150 -2.64 18.96 13.67
CA HIS A 150 -1.83 19.65 12.66
C HIS A 150 -2.25 19.34 11.22
N GLN A 151 -3.52 18.98 10.99
CA GLN A 151 -4.04 18.64 9.65
C GLN A 151 -3.80 19.77 8.65
N ASP A 152 -4.08 21.02 9.04
CA ASP A 152 -3.86 22.19 8.18
C ASP A 152 -2.41 22.31 7.70
N TRP A 153 -1.43 21.85 8.50
CA TRP A 153 -0.02 21.90 8.12
C TRP A 153 0.28 20.86 7.05
N LEU A 154 -0.38 19.70 7.12
CA LEU A 154 -0.27 18.65 6.11
C LEU A 154 -0.96 19.07 4.81
N ASP A 155 -2.16 19.66 4.91
CA ASP A 155 -2.91 20.15 3.74
C ASP A 155 -2.14 21.27 3.01
N ASP A 156 -1.45 22.13 3.76
CA ASP A 156 -0.59 23.19 3.23
C ASP A 156 0.82 22.72 2.82
N LEU A 157 1.15 21.43 2.95
CA LEU A 157 2.50 20.89 2.70
C LEU A 157 3.61 21.62 3.46
N ARG A 158 3.36 22.02 4.71
CA ARG A 158 4.36 22.57 5.64
C ARG A 158 5.08 21.46 6.39
N CYS A 159 5.74 20.58 5.66
CA CYS A 159 6.38 19.39 6.21
C CYS A 159 7.65 19.75 7.02
N ASP A 160 8.36 20.80 6.58
CA ASP A 160 9.53 21.39 7.25
C ASP A 160 9.26 21.93 8.66
N THR A 161 8.00 22.15 9.03
CA THR A 161 7.63 22.56 10.39
C THR A 161 7.91 21.45 11.42
N CYS A 162 7.79 20.19 10.98
CA CYS A 162 8.02 19.03 11.84
C CYS A 162 9.28 18.26 11.43
N HIS A 163 9.59 18.18 10.14
CA HIS A 163 10.74 17.42 9.66
C HIS A 163 11.95 18.32 9.46
N VAL A 164 13.08 17.93 10.03
CA VAL A 164 14.33 18.72 9.96
C VAL A 164 14.95 18.62 8.57
N ASP A 165 14.93 17.42 7.97
CA ASP A 165 15.50 17.18 6.65
C ASP A 165 14.90 15.90 6.04
N LEU A 166 13.93 16.08 5.14
CA LEU A 166 13.24 14.99 4.46
C LEU A 166 14.05 14.38 3.31
N ILE A 167 15.10 15.05 2.85
CA ILE A 167 15.98 14.56 1.76
C ILE A 167 16.96 13.54 2.33
N ASN A 168 17.62 13.87 3.45
CA ASN A 168 18.66 13.03 4.05
C ASN A 168 18.12 12.07 5.11
N TYR A 169 16.98 12.40 5.75
CA TYR A 169 16.34 11.53 6.75
C TYR A 169 14.87 11.25 6.40
N PRO A 170 14.59 10.58 5.25
CA PRO A 170 13.23 10.26 4.87
C PRO A 170 12.60 9.27 5.83
N LEU A 171 11.43 9.61 6.39
CA LEU A 171 10.61 8.69 7.16
C LEU A 171 9.71 7.91 6.18
N ALA A 172 10.08 6.67 5.88
CA ALA A 172 9.42 5.86 4.86
C ALA A 172 8.16 5.13 5.37
N PRO A 173 7.14 4.94 4.51
CA PRO A 173 6.78 5.80 3.39
C PRO A 173 6.06 7.05 3.92
N VAL A 174 6.29 8.22 3.30
CA VAL A 174 5.37 9.36 3.41
C VAL A 174 4.10 8.97 2.62
N THR A 175 3.26 8.13 3.23
CA THR A 175 2.05 7.57 2.60
C THR A 175 1.05 8.65 2.18
N HIS A 176 1.24 9.87 2.69
CA HIS A 176 0.39 11.04 2.42
C HIS A 176 0.74 11.73 1.08
N GLN A 177 1.88 11.42 0.46
CA GLN A 177 2.34 12.08 -0.79
C GLN A 177 2.79 11.05 -1.82
N ALA A 178 1.83 10.34 -2.42
CA ALA A 178 2.09 9.50 -3.57
C ALA A 178 2.08 10.37 -4.85
N HIS A 179 3.19 10.38 -5.59
CA HIS A 179 3.19 10.91 -6.95
C HIS A 179 2.39 9.92 -7.82
N GLN A 180 1.35 10.40 -8.50
CA GLN A 180 0.60 9.58 -9.45
C GLN A 180 1.47 9.27 -10.69
N GLY A 181 1.14 8.21 -11.43
CA GLY A 181 1.93 7.71 -12.57
C GLY A 181 2.07 8.68 -13.76
N ASP A 182 1.41 9.84 -13.70
CA ASP A 182 1.38 10.86 -14.73
C ASP A 182 2.06 12.18 -14.32
N TYR A 183 2.87 12.20 -13.25
CA TYR A 183 3.57 13.40 -12.73
C TYR A 183 4.16 14.31 -13.83
N LEU A 184 4.84 13.74 -14.84
CA LEU A 184 5.42 14.54 -15.94
C LEU A 184 4.40 15.43 -16.69
N ARG A 185 3.11 15.09 -16.71
CA ARG A 185 2.07 15.91 -17.33
C ARG A 185 1.53 17.00 -16.40
N ARG A 186 1.52 16.73 -15.09
CA ARG A 186 0.88 17.56 -14.08
C ARG A 186 1.85 18.50 -13.38
N HIS A 187 3.12 18.13 -13.32
CA HIS A 187 4.11 18.80 -12.48
C HIS A 187 4.26 20.28 -12.81
N VAL A 188 4.00 20.71 -14.06
CA VAL A 188 4.00 22.14 -14.41
C VAL A 188 2.84 22.86 -13.73
N ALA A 189 1.62 22.35 -13.85
CA ALA A 189 0.44 22.93 -13.22
C ALA A 189 0.56 22.89 -11.69
N GLU A 190 1.00 21.76 -11.13
CA GLU A 190 1.25 21.62 -9.69
C GLU A 190 2.34 22.60 -9.23
N THR A 191 3.49 22.69 -9.92
CA THR A 191 4.57 23.64 -9.57
C THR A 191 4.10 25.09 -9.63
N LEU A 192 3.21 25.44 -10.57
CA LEU A 192 2.63 26.78 -10.65
C LEU A 192 1.66 27.06 -9.48
N GLU A 193 0.95 26.04 -9.01
CA GLU A 193 0.00 26.14 -7.90
C GLU A 193 0.71 26.20 -6.54
N ILE A 194 1.65 25.30 -6.29
CA ILE A 194 2.23 25.08 -4.96
C ILE A 194 3.66 25.62 -4.83
N GLY A 195 4.35 25.89 -5.95
CA GLY A 195 5.70 26.45 -5.99
C GLY A 195 6.83 25.43 -5.82
N VAL A 196 7.98 25.71 -6.46
CA VAL A 196 9.18 24.85 -6.42
C VAL A 196 9.74 24.61 -5.02
N ALA A 197 9.56 25.58 -4.11
CA ALA A 197 10.06 25.49 -2.74
C ALA A 197 9.39 24.34 -1.96
N ARG A 198 8.12 24.02 -2.24
CA ARG A 198 7.43 22.90 -1.60
C ARG A 198 7.93 21.55 -2.10
N CYS A 199 8.25 21.45 -3.38
CA CYS A 199 8.90 20.27 -3.94
C CYS A 199 10.31 20.08 -3.36
N ALA A 200 11.05 21.18 -3.17
CA ALA A 200 12.40 21.19 -2.62
C ALA A 200 12.50 20.76 -1.15
N GLN A 201 11.36 20.63 -0.44
CA GLN A 201 11.36 20.04 0.90
C GLN A 201 11.71 18.55 0.87
N CYS A 202 11.34 17.83 -0.20
CA CYS A 202 11.54 16.39 -0.33
C CYS A 202 12.52 16.01 -1.45
N HIS A 203 12.69 16.87 -2.46
CA HIS A 203 13.51 16.61 -3.64
C HIS A 203 14.72 17.52 -3.68
N SER A 204 15.89 16.96 -4.00
CA SER A 204 17.12 17.74 -4.20
C SER A 204 17.09 18.54 -5.50
N GLU A 205 17.94 19.57 -5.61
CA GLU A 205 18.08 20.34 -6.85
C GLU A 205 18.46 19.47 -8.06
N SER A 206 19.23 18.41 -7.83
CA SER A 206 19.62 17.46 -8.89
C SER A 206 18.40 16.77 -9.53
N PHE A 207 17.34 16.51 -8.77
CA PHE A 207 16.11 15.92 -9.31
C PHE A 207 15.49 16.79 -10.42
N CYS A 208 15.46 18.11 -10.20
CA CYS A 208 14.98 19.07 -11.20
C CYS A 208 15.96 19.18 -12.36
N ALA A 209 17.26 19.22 -12.05
CA ALA A 209 18.33 19.35 -13.03
C ALA A 209 18.34 18.20 -14.04
N ASP A 210 18.00 16.97 -13.63
CA ASP A 210 17.97 15.81 -14.52
C ASP A 210 17.10 16.02 -15.78
N CYS A 211 16.07 16.87 -15.70
CA CYS A 211 15.21 17.23 -16.84
C CYS A 211 15.45 18.68 -17.32
N HIS A 212 15.61 19.63 -16.41
CA HIS A 212 15.71 21.06 -16.76
C HIS A 212 17.12 21.53 -17.11
N SER A 213 18.17 20.77 -16.79
CA SER A 213 19.55 21.18 -17.07
C SER A 213 19.98 20.93 -18.52
N ASN A 214 19.08 20.47 -19.40
CA ASN A 214 19.33 20.19 -20.83
C ASN A 214 20.55 19.27 -21.08
N ARG A 215 20.96 18.49 -20.08
CA ARG A 215 22.12 17.56 -20.13
C ARG A 215 21.70 16.16 -20.54
N ALA A 216 20.40 15.85 -20.47
CA ALA A 216 19.89 14.58 -20.93
C ALA A 216 19.85 14.60 -22.47
N PRO A 217 20.60 13.70 -23.16
CA PRO A 217 20.56 13.61 -24.62
C PRO A 217 19.22 13.07 -25.17
N PHE A 218 18.27 12.75 -24.29
CA PHE A 218 16.97 12.16 -24.59
C PHE A 218 15.88 12.79 -23.72
N ALA A 219 14.61 12.70 -24.16
CA ALA A 219 13.48 13.10 -23.32
C ALA A 219 13.45 12.24 -22.03
N ALA A 220 12.92 12.78 -20.93
CA ALA A 220 12.88 12.07 -19.64
C ALA A 220 12.24 10.68 -19.72
N ALA A 221 11.25 10.49 -20.59
CA ALA A 221 10.60 9.20 -20.84
C ALA A 221 11.51 8.17 -21.55
N GLN A 222 12.52 8.63 -22.28
CA GLN A 222 13.50 7.79 -22.99
C GLN A 222 14.73 7.51 -22.13
N ALA A 223 15.15 8.47 -21.31
CA ALA A 223 16.26 8.29 -20.37
C ALA A 223 15.92 7.31 -19.24
N TRP A 224 14.63 7.22 -18.86
CA TRP A 224 14.18 6.46 -17.69
C TRP A 224 12.89 5.65 -17.96
N PRO A 225 12.91 4.67 -18.87
CA PRO A 225 11.71 3.99 -19.37
C PRO A 225 10.99 3.09 -18.34
N ASP A 226 11.71 2.62 -17.31
CA ASP A 226 11.18 1.70 -16.29
C ASP A 226 10.53 2.40 -15.09
N ARG A 227 10.55 3.74 -15.06
CA ARG A 227 10.03 4.52 -13.93
C ARG A 227 8.50 4.67 -14.03
N PRO A 228 7.73 4.18 -13.04
CA PRO A 228 6.27 4.21 -13.09
C PRO A 228 5.69 5.64 -13.08
N ASP A 229 6.39 6.58 -12.45
CA ASP A 229 6.07 8.02 -12.35
C ASP A 229 6.33 8.82 -13.64
N ARG A 230 7.04 8.22 -14.60
CA ARG A 230 7.36 8.85 -15.89
C ARG A 230 6.34 8.34 -16.89
N GLY A 231 5.35 9.18 -17.22
CA GLY A 231 4.22 8.87 -18.11
C GLY A 231 4.61 8.54 -19.55
N PHE A 232 5.23 7.39 -19.76
CA PHE A 232 5.54 6.84 -21.08
C PHE A 232 4.41 5.90 -21.50
N VAL A 233 3.66 6.27 -22.54
CA VAL A 233 2.56 5.45 -23.10
C VAL A 233 3.06 4.27 -23.94
N HIS A 234 4.38 4.15 -24.15
CA HIS A 234 4.99 3.04 -24.90
C HIS A 234 6.02 2.27 -24.06
N ARG A 235 5.70 1.99 -22.79
CA ARG A 235 6.58 1.25 -21.85
C ARG A 235 7.22 0.01 -22.50
N PRO A 236 8.46 -0.36 -22.12
CA PRO A 236 9.02 -1.65 -22.52
C PRO A 236 8.01 -2.75 -22.19
N ASN A 237 7.69 -3.61 -23.16
CA ASN A 237 6.57 -4.59 -23.17
C ASN A 237 5.15 -4.06 -23.47
N TYR A 238 4.99 -2.88 -24.10
CA TYR A 238 3.71 -2.33 -24.57
C TYR A 238 2.74 -3.39 -25.15
N ILE A 239 3.24 -4.31 -25.99
CA ILE A 239 2.41 -5.39 -26.60
C ILE A 239 1.68 -6.24 -25.54
N GLU A 240 2.29 -6.47 -24.38
CA GLU A 240 1.73 -7.30 -23.30
C GLU A 240 0.71 -6.54 -22.44
N ARG A 241 0.82 -5.21 -22.33
CA ARG A 241 0.02 -4.40 -21.38
C ARG A 241 -0.98 -3.44 -22.01
N HIS A 242 -0.81 -3.07 -23.27
CA HIS A 242 -1.62 -2.02 -23.90
C HIS A 242 -3.11 -2.37 -23.99
N ALA A 243 -3.48 -3.65 -23.88
CA ALA A 243 -4.88 -4.07 -23.82
C ALA A 243 -5.59 -3.57 -22.54
N TRP A 244 -4.87 -3.45 -21.42
CA TRP A 244 -5.40 -2.88 -20.18
C TRP A 244 -5.35 -1.35 -20.23
N GLU A 245 -4.25 -0.79 -20.73
CA GLU A 245 -4.08 0.67 -20.86
C GLU A 245 -5.11 1.28 -21.82
N ALA A 246 -5.37 0.64 -22.97
CA ALA A 246 -6.38 1.09 -23.93
C ALA A 246 -7.82 1.02 -23.40
N ARG A 247 -8.09 0.15 -22.40
CA ARG A 247 -9.42 0.07 -21.76
C ARG A 247 -9.68 1.21 -20.77
N ILE A 248 -8.62 1.71 -20.13
CA ILE A 248 -8.73 2.74 -19.09
C ILE A 248 -8.47 4.13 -19.67
N GLU A 249 -7.52 4.22 -20.60
CA GLU A 249 -7.00 5.47 -21.16
C GLU A 249 -7.04 5.48 -22.70
N GLY A 250 -7.94 4.73 -23.33
CA GLY A 250 -8.07 4.66 -24.80
C GLY A 250 -8.04 6.01 -25.54
N PRO A 251 -8.75 7.06 -25.07
CA PRO A 251 -8.72 8.39 -25.69
C PRO A 251 -7.34 9.07 -25.67
N LEU A 252 -6.47 8.72 -24.71
CA LEU A 252 -5.13 9.29 -24.61
C LEU A 252 -4.27 8.90 -25.82
N CYS A 253 -4.39 7.64 -26.25
CA CYS A 253 -3.71 7.13 -27.43
C CYS A 253 -4.14 7.90 -28.69
N LEU A 254 -5.43 8.28 -28.76
CA LEU A 254 -6.02 9.03 -29.88
C LEU A 254 -5.55 10.49 -29.97
N THR A 255 -4.81 10.98 -28.97
CA THR A 255 -4.18 12.30 -29.03
C THR A 255 -3.07 12.34 -30.10
N CYS A 256 -2.43 11.20 -30.36
CA CYS A 256 -1.33 11.07 -31.33
C CYS A 256 -1.62 10.03 -32.42
N HIS A 257 -2.42 9.00 -32.14
CA HIS A 257 -2.76 7.92 -33.06
C HIS A 257 -4.20 8.05 -33.58
N THR A 258 -4.46 7.47 -34.74
CA THR A 258 -5.82 7.35 -35.30
C THR A 258 -6.34 5.93 -35.11
N GLU A 259 -7.65 5.71 -35.22
CA GLU A 259 -8.27 4.38 -35.17
C GLU A 259 -7.65 3.39 -36.17
N THR A 260 -7.21 3.89 -37.32
CA THR A 260 -6.51 3.11 -38.34
C THR A 260 -5.18 2.54 -37.85
N THR A 261 -4.52 3.18 -36.87
CA THR A 261 -3.30 2.67 -36.23
C THR A 261 -3.60 1.40 -35.43
N CYS A 262 -4.69 1.41 -34.67
CA CYS A 262 -5.17 0.24 -33.94
C CYS A 262 -5.52 -0.88 -34.91
N ALA A 263 -6.37 -0.59 -35.91
CA ALA A 263 -6.83 -1.59 -36.86
C ALA A 263 -5.69 -2.22 -37.68
N SER A 264 -4.72 -1.45 -38.13
CA SER A 264 -3.59 -1.93 -38.93
C SER A 264 -2.66 -2.84 -38.13
N CYS A 265 -2.28 -2.43 -36.91
CA CYS A 265 -1.44 -3.24 -36.04
C CYS A 265 -2.14 -4.53 -35.62
N HIS A 266 -3.41 -4.46 -35.22
CA HIS A 266 -4.19 -5.64 -34.88
C HIS A 266 -4.34 -6.58 -36.07
N THR A 267 -4.58 -6.06 -37.27
CA THR A 267 -4.66 -6.89 -38.49
C THR A 267 -3.32 -7.56 -38.79
N ALA A 268 -2.22 -6.82 -38.72
CA ALA A 268 -0.87 -7.37 -38.92
C ALA A 268 -0.50 -8.43 -37.87
N ALA A 269 -1.00 -8.29 -36.64
CA ALA A 269 -0.83 -9.26 -35.55
C ALA A 269 -1.83 -10.44 -35.60
N GLY A 270 -2.65 -10.56 -36.64
CA GLY A 270 -3.66 -11.61 -36.75
C GLY A 270 -4.84 -11.46 -35.78
N ARG A 271 -5.02 -10.27 -35.22
CA ARG A 271 -6.10 -9.85 -34.30
C ARG A 271 -7.07 -8.84 -34.94
N GLY A 272 -7.07 -8.78 -36.27
CA GLY A 272 -7.96 -7.93 -37.09
C GLY A 272 -9.30 -8.58 -37.41
N PRO A 273 -10.15 -7.94 -38.24
CA PRO A 273 -11.50 -8.41 -38.53
C PRO A 273 -11.46 -9.81 -39.16
N GLY A 274 -11.88 -10.82 -38.39
CA GLY A 274 -11.76 -12.24 -38.74
C GLY A 274 -11.01 -13.09 -37.70
N GLY A 275 -10.26 -12.46 -36.78
CA GLY A 275 -9.58 -13.11 -35.66
C GLY A 275 -9.98 -12.44 -34.35
N LEU A 276 -11.21 -12.74 -33.90
CA LEU A 276 -11.91 -12.16 -32.74
C LEU A 276 -12.12 -10.64 -32.87
N SER A 277 -13.32 -10.26 -33.29
CA SER A 277 -13.89 -8.97 -32.90
C SER A 277 -13.57 -8.72 -31.41
N PRO A 278 -13.17 -7.51 -30.99
CA PRO A 278 -12.95 -7.21 -29.56
C PRO A 278 -14.23 -7.43 -28.75
N HIS A 279 -15.36 -7.45 -29.46
CA HIS A 279 -16.65 -7.84 -28.95
C HIS A 279 -16.95 -9.34 -29.16
N PRO A 280 -17.57 -10.02 -28.17
CA PRO A 280 -18.04 -11.39 -28.29
C PRO A 280 -18.98 -11.65 -29.49
N PRO A 281 -19.12 -12.89 -29.96
CA PRO A 281 -20.13 -13.25 -30.97
C PRO A 281 -21.53 -12.80 -30.53
N GLY A 282 -22.28 -12.17 -31.44
CA GLY A 282 -23.63 -11.66 -31.16
C GLY A 282 -23.67 -10.35 -30.35
N TRP A 283 -22.52 -9.68 -30.12
CA TRP A 283 -22.47 -8.43 -29.36
C TRP A 283 -23.45 -7.35 -29.82
N ALA A 284 -23.52 -7.10 -31.13
CA ALA A 284 -24.40 -6.09 -31.70
C ALA A 284 -25.73 -6.65 -32.23
N SER A 285 -26.12 -7.87 -31.85
CA SER A 285 -27.36 -8.47 -32.32
C SER A 285 -28.57 -7.75 -31.73
N ALA A 286 -29.50 -7.32 -32.59
CA ALA A 286 -30.78 -6.75 -32.18
C ALA A 286 -31.66 -7.80 -31.49
N GLY A 287 -32.04 -7.55 -30.24
CA GLY A 287 -32.92 -8.40 -29.41
C GLY A 287 -32.30 -8.79 -28.07
N ALA A 288 -33.13 -9.29 -27.14
CA ALA A 288 -32.74 -9.81 -25.83
C ALA A 288 -31.97 -11.15 -25.94
N GLY A 289 -30.92 -11.16 -26.75
CA GLY A 289 -29.95 -12.25 -26.83
C GLY A 289 -28.98 -12.20 -25.66
N ASN A 290 -28.19 -13.27 -25.51
CA ASN A 290 -27.20 -13.43 -24.47
C ASN A 290 -25.93 -12.58 -24.75
N ASN A 291 -26.10 -11.29 -25.03
CA ASN A 291 -25.00 -10.35 -25.21
C ASN A 291 -24.89 -9.41 -24.00
N THR A 292 -23.66 -8.99 -23.71
CA THR A 292 -23.36 -8.07 -22.61
C THR A 292 -23.30 -6.62 -23.06
N HIS A 293 -23.65 -6.33 -24.32
CA HIS A 293 -23.55 -4.99 -24.92
C HIS A 293 -24.31 -3.93 -24.09
N ALA A 294 -25.56 -4.21 -23.71
CA ALA A 294 -26.34 -3.28 -22.89
C ALA A 294 -25.78 -3.12 -21.46
N VAL A 295 -25.12 -4.14 -20.91
CA VAL A 295 -24.52 -4.09 -19.57
C VAL A 295 -23.24 -3.25 -19.60
N GLU A 296 -22.37 -3.48 -20.57
CA GLU A 296 -21.11 -2.72 -20.70
C GLU A 296 -21.36 -1.27 -21.12
N ALA A 297 -22.31 -1.00 -22.02
CA ALA A 297 -22.67 0.37 -22.42
C ALA A 297 -23.19 1.23 -21.25
N ARG A 298 -23.83 0.60 -20.25
CA ARG A 298 -24.26 1.28 -19.01
C ARG A 298 -23.13 1.51 -18.02
N ARG A 299 -22.07 0.70 -18.07
CA ARG A 299 -20.91 0.85 -17.18
C ARG A 299 -20.03 2.01 -17.62
N ASP A 300 -19.73 2.07 -18.92
CA ASP A 300 -18.90 3.13 -19.47
C ASP A 300 -19.17 3.34 -20.97
N VAL A 301 -19.99 4.34 -21.28
CA VAL A 301 -20.30 4.73 -22.66
C VAL A 301 -19.11 5.44 -23.34
N LEU A 302 -18.22 6.08 -22.58
CA LEU A 302 -17.07 6.81 -23.12
C LEU A 302 -15.95 5.85 -23.55
N ALA A 303 -15.81 4.70 -22.89
CA ALA A 303 -14.95 3.61 -23.34
C ALA A 303 -15.32 3.14 -24.76
N CYS A 304 -16.60 3.17 -25.14
CA CYS A 304 -17.03 2.82 -26.48
C CYS A 304 -16.59 3.87 -27.52
N ALA A 305 -16.71 5.16 -27.15
CA ALA A 305 -16.25 6.28 -27.97
C ALA A 305 -14.72 6.30 -28.16
N SER A 306 -13.95 5.60 -27.31
CA SER A 306 -12.50 5.47 -27.44
C SER A 306 -12.04 4.62 -28.64
N CYS A 307 -12.91 3.75 -29.17
CA CYS A 307 -12.63 2.92 -30.35
C CYS A 307 -13.58 3.19 -31.53
N HIS A 308 -14.66 3.95 -31.29
CA HIS A 308 -15.66 4.36 -32.28
C HIS A 308 -15.76 5.90 -32.35
N ALA A 309 -14.61 6.57 -32.24
CA ALA A 309 -14.45 8.01 -32.30
C ALA A 309 -14.85 8.55 -33.68
N GLY A 310 -15.89 9.39 -33.71
CA GLY A 310 -16.47 9.97 -34.92
C GLY A 310 -17.79 9.32 -35.35
N ALA A 311 -18.07 8.09 -34.88
CA ALA A 311 -19.38 7.45 -35.06
C ALA A 311 -20.12 7.23 -33.73
N GLY A 312 -19.50 7.43 -32.56
CA GLY A 312 -20.08 7.00 -31.26
C GLY A 312 -21.51 7.48 -30.97
N GLY A 313 -21.90 8.69 -31.41
CA GLY A 313 -23.30 9.11 -31.37
C GLY A 313 -24.15 8.49 -32.49
N ASP A 314 -23.66 8.60 -33.73
CA ASP A 314 -24.37 8.18 -34.96
C ASP A 314 -24.56 6.64 -35.07
N LEU A 315 -23.62 5.88 -34.53
CA LEU A 315 -23.62 4.42 -34.44
C LEU A 315 -24.65 3.95 -33.43
N CYS A 316 -24.73 4.62 -32.27
CA CYS A 316 -25.73 4.31 -31.25
C CYS A 316 -27.15 4.57 -31.77
N VAL A 317 -27.38 5.72 -32.42
CA VAL A 317 -28.73 6.05 -32.96
C VAL A 317 -29.16 5.13 -34.10
N THR A 318 -28.24 4.45 -34.77
CA THR A 318 -28.59 3.46 -35.81
C THR A 318 -29.47 2.33 -35.26
N CYS A 319 -29.30 1.97 -33.98
CA CYS A 319 -30.07 0.92 -33.31
C CYS A 319 -30.96 1.42 -32.15
N HIS A 320 -30.68 2.59 -31.59
CA HIS A 320 -31.37 3.18 -30.43
C HIS A 320 -32.23 4.42 -30.76
N ALA A 321 -32.40 4.76 -32.03
CA ALA A 321 -33.42 5.75 -32.41
C ALA A 321 -34.84 5.20 -32.18
N PRO A 322 -35.84 6.06 -31.91
CA PRO A 322 -37.23 5.64 -31.73
C PRO A 322 -37.73 4.73 -32.86
N GLY A 323 -38.26 3.56 -32.53
CA GLY A 323 -38.75 2.57 -33.49
C GLY A 323 -37.68 1.63 -34.07
N ARG A 324 -36.44 1.72 -33.60
CA ARG A 324 -35.37 0.73 -33.85
C ARG A 324 -35.33 -0.31 -32.72
N PRO A 325 -34.66 -1.46 -32.92
CA PRO A 325 -34.72 -2.57 -31.96
C PRO A 325 -34.27 -2.25 -30.52
N GLY A 326 -33.53 -1.16 -30.29
CA GLY A 326 -33.07 -0.73 -28.97
C GLY A 326 -33.57 0.65 -28.50
N GLY A 327 -34.47 1.31 -29.24
CA GLY A 327 -34.95 2.68 -28.98
C GLY A 327 -36.44 2.80 -28.78
#